data_AF-A0A0V1MTA8-F1
#
_entry.id   AF-A0A0V1MTA8-F1
#
_cell.length_a   1.000
_cell.length_b   1.000
_cell.length_c   1.000
_cell.angle_alpha   90.00
_cell.angle_beta   90.00
_cell.angle_gamma   90.00
#
_symmetry.space_group_name_H-M   'P 1'
#
loop_
_entity.id
_entity.type
_entity.pdbx_description
1 polymer ?
#
loop_
_entity_poly.entity_id
_entity_poly.type
_entity_poly.pdbx_seq_one_letter_code
_entity_poly.pdbx_strand_id
1 'polypeptide(L)'
;MMNPSFCYHHHLKSLMRKSIFTLLVYVLLFKVELAEKMSIMVRPLGQMCTVERKYFDIHEAVSSRIEQWFSPSTETCISMCCARRSNIDCKSIIFDKKESTCIFLNSAFHHYMSTPSTATFDSELYVIYSCGNGN
;
A
#
# COMPACT_ATOMS: atom_id res chain seq x y z
N MET A 1 -19.51 -54.04 21.54
CA MET A 1 -19.01 -54.19 20.15
C MET A 1 -18.98 -52.79 19.52
N MET A 2 -17.85 -52.09 19.57
CA MET A 2 -17.69 -50.76 18.97
C MET A 2 -17.32 -50.91 17.50
N ASN A 3 -18.09 -50.23 16.64
CA ASN A 3 -18.02 -50.37 15.19
C ASN A 3 -16.73 -49.68 14.66
N PRO A 4 -15.81 -50.37 13.96
CA PRO A 4 -14.51 -49.84 13.53
C PRO A 4 -14.60 -48.63 12.58
N SER A 5 -15.77 -48.42 11.96
CA SER A 5 -16.06 -47.27 11.09
C SER A 5 -16.08 -45.92 11.82
N PHE A 6 -16.32 -45.91 13.15
CA PHE A 6 -16.44 -44.68 13.94
C PHE A 6 -15.09 -44.03 14.25
N CYS A 7 -14.03 -44.84 14.40
CA CYS A 7 -12.67 -44.35 14.68
C CYS A 7 -12.06 -43.65 13.45
N TYR A 8 -12.26 -44.22 12.25
CA TYR A 8 -11.78 -43.63 11.00
C TYR A 8 -12.45 -42.28 10.70
N HIS A 9 -13.75 -42.15 10.93
CA HIS A 9 -14.48 -40.91 10.65
C HIS A 9 -14.06 -39.76 11.58
N HIS A 10 -13.74 -40.04 12.84
CA HIS A 10 -13.26 -39.04 13.79
C HIS A 10 -11.80 -38.61 13.49
N HIS A 11 -10.95 -39.56 13.08
CA HIS A 11 -9.57 -39.27 12.68
C HIS A 11 -9.50 -38.45 11.38
N LEU A 12 -10.36 -38.76 10.40
CA LEU A 12 -10.48 -38.02 9.13
C LEU A 12 -10.97 -36.58 9.38
N LYS A 13 -11.97 -36.38 10.25
CA LYS A 13 -12.44 -35.03 10.65
C LYS A 13 -11.35 -34.20 11.33
N SER A 14 -10.53 -34.83 12.19
CA SER A 14 -9.41 -34.18 12.87
C SER A 14 -8.30 -33.76 11.89
N LEU A 15 -7.95 -34.63 10.94
CA LEU A 15 -6.98 -34.35 9.87
C LEU A 15 -7.45 -33.23 8.93
N MET A 16 -8.72 -33.29 8.50
CA MET A 16 -9.32 -32.24 7.66
C MET A 16 -9.36 -30.90 8.40
N ARG A 17 -9.74 -30.90 9.68
CA ARG A 17 -9.79 -29.70 10.52
C ARG A 17 -8.39 -29.08 10.72
N LYS A 18 -7.35 -29.88 10.96
CA LYS A 18 -5.96 -29.41 11.04
C LYS A 18 -5.49 -28.81 9.70
N SER A 19 -5.76 -29.48 8.58
CA SER A 19 -5.41 -28.97 7.25
C SER A 19 -6.11 -27.65 6.93
N ILE A 20 -7.40 -27.53 7.28
CA ILE A 20 -8.16 -26.29 7.16
C ILE A 20 -7.58 -25.19 8.06
N PHE A 21 -7.21 -25.49 9.31
CA PHE A 21 -6.57 -24.50 10.18
C PHE A 21 -5.22 -24.04 9.64
N THR A 22 -4.38 -24.95 9.14
CA THR A 22 -3.11 -24.60 8.51
C THR A 22 -3.33 -23.76 7.25
N LEU A 23 -4.32 -24.10 6.42
CA LEU A 23 -4.67 -23.33 5.23
C LEU A 23 -5.25 -21.95 5.60
N LEU A 24 -6.09 -21.85 6.64
CA LEU A 24 -6.62 -20.58 7.15
C LEU A 24 -5.51 -19.71 7.72
N VAL A 25 -4.59 -20.27 8.52
CA VAL A 25 -3.41 -19.57 9.02
C VAL A 25 -2.52 -19.15 7.87
N TYR A 26 -2.27 -20.02 6.88
CA TYR A 26 -1.49 -19.69 5.69
C TYR A 26 -2.15 -18.61 4.85
N VAL A 27 -3.47 -18.66 4.64
CA VAL A 27 -4.23 -17.63 3.92
C VAL A 27 -4.26 -16.33 4.71
N LEU A 28 -4.40 -16.35 6.03
CA LEU A 28 -4.36 -15.15 6.88
C LEU A 28 -2.95 -14.54 6.90
N LEU A 29 -1.90 -15.36 6.93
CA LEU A 29 -0.50 -14.91 6.81
C LEU A 29 -0.18 -14.43 5.38
N PHE A 30 -0.71 -15.05 4.33
CA PHE A 30 -0.52 -14.60 2.94
C PHE A 30 -1.38 -13.38 2.57
N LYS A 31 -2.53 -13.19 3.22
CA LYS A 31 -3.37 -11.98 3.09
C LYS A 31 -2.65 -10.73 3.59
N VAL A 32 -1.56 -10.88 4.36
CA VAL A 32 -0.79 -9.78 4.98
C VAL A 32 0.26 -9.14 4.04
N GLU A 33 0.46 -9.63 2.80
CA GLU A 33 1.47 -9.06 1.88
C GLU A 33 0.93 -8.73 0.48
N LEU A 34 -0.37 -8.50 0.31
CA LEU A 34 -0.81 -7.82 -0.90
C LEU A 34 -0.53 -6.33 -0.76
N ALA A 35 0.74 -5.95 -0.93
CA ALA A 35 1.11 -4.57 -1.22
C ALA A 35 0.37 -4.17 -2.49
N GLU A 36 -0.78 -3.50 -2.35
CA GLU A 36 -1.63 -3.08 -3.48
C GLU A 36 -0.91 -1.92 -4.19
N LYS A 37 0.11 -2.29 -4.96
CA LYS A 37 0.75 -1.39 -5.92
C LYS A 37 -0.24 -1.19 -7.04
N MET A 38 -0.64 0.06 -7.23
CA MET A 38 -1.55 0.47 -8.29
C MET A 38 -0.78 1.30 -9.32
N SER A 39 -1.21 1.17 -10.57
CA SER A 39 -0.70 2.00 -11.66
C SER A 39 -1.65 3.17 -11.88
N ILE A 40 -1.14 4.39 -11.77
CA ILE A 40 -1.91 5.61 -11.99
C ILE A 40 -1.36 6.37 -13.20
N MET A 41 -2.25 7.01 -13.96
CA MET A 41 -1.83 7.92 -15.03
C MET A 41 -1.47 9.27 -14.43
N VAL A 42 -0.19 9.65 -14.49
CA VAL A 42 0.24 10.98 -14.08
C VAL A 42 0.26 11.88 -15.32
N ARG A 43 -0.88 12.54 -15.57
CA ARG A 43 -1.09 13.35 -16.78
C ARG A 43 0.00 14.40 -17.01
N PRO A 44 0.48 15.15 -16.00
CA PRO A 44 1.53 16.16 -16.23
C PRO A 44 2.88 15.56 -16.66
N LEU A 45 3.14 14.28 -16.33
CA LEU A 45 4.34 13.56 -16.82
C LEU A 45 4.09 12.84 -18.15
N GLY A 46 2.83 12.63 -18.55
CA GLY A 46 2.47 11.80 -19.69
C GLY A 46 2.84 10.32 -19.51
N GLN A 47 2.95 9.84 -18.27
CA GLN A 47 3.46 8.51 -17.95
C GLN A 47 2.59 7.80 -16.89
N MET A 48 2.66 6.47 -16.87
CA MET A 48 2.11 5.66 -15.78
C MET A 48 3.12 5.61 -14.63
N CYS A 49 2.63 5.73 -13.40
CA CYS A 49 3.41 5.59 -12.19
C CYS A 49 2.91 4.42 -11.36
N THR A 50 3.83 3.59 -10.87
CA THR A 50 3.54 2.55 -9.89
C THR A 50 3.62 3.17 -8.50
N VAL A 51 2.49 3.23 -7.83
CA VAL A 51 2.36 3.80 -6.48
C VAL A 51 1.71 2.80 -5.54
N GLU A 52 1.98 2.96 -4.26
CA GLU A 52 1.29 2.21 -3.21
C GLU A 52 0.69 3.20 -2.22
N ARG A 53 -0.58 3.01 -1.91
CA ARG A 53 -1.23 3.75 -0.83
C ARG A 53 -0.97 3.05 0.49
N LYS A 54 -0.49 3.80 1.48
CA LYS A 54 -0.21 3.26 2.80
C LYS A 54 -1.04 3.97 3.87
N TYR A 55 -1.35 3.25 4.94
CA TYR A 55 -1.79 3.88 6.17
C TYR A 55 -0.66 4.79 6.63
N PHE A 56 -1.00 5.96 7.17
CA PHE A 56 0.02 6.90 7.61
C PHE A 56 -0.39 7.53 8.93
N ASP A 57 0.58 7.64 9.82
CA ASP A 57 0.51 8.53 10.98
C ASP A 57 1.21 9.83 10.61
N ILE A 58 0.48 10.95 10.65
CA ILE A 58 1.01 12.26 10.30
C ILE A 58 2.19 12.67 11.20
N HIS A 59 2.27 12.14 12.42
CA HIS A 59 3.37 12.43 13.34
C HIS A 59 4.71 11.87 12.86
N GLU A 60 4.73 10.72 12.19
CA GLU A 60 5.96 10.14 11.63
C GLU A 60 6.45 10.89 10.37
N ALA A 61 5.51 11.48 9.62
CA ALA A 61 5.83 12.23 8.41
C ALA A 61 6.64 13.51 8.67
N VAL A 62 6.56 14.08 9.88
CA VAL A 62 7.27 15.33 10.25
C VAL A 62 8.78 15.19 10.06
N SER A 63 9.35 14.04 10.41
CA SER A 63 10.80 13.80 10.35
C SER A 63 11.34 13.64 8.92
N SER A 64 10.49 13.26 7.98
CA SER A 64 10.85 13.00 6.58
C SER A 64 10.35 14.08 5.62
N ARG A 65 9.67 15.10 6.15
CA ARG A 65 9.16 16.25 5.40
C ARG A 65 10.30 17.03 4.77
N ILE A 66 10.23 17.15 3.46
CA ILE A 66 11.14 17.97 2.66
C ILE A 66 10.53 19.35 2.46
N GLU A 67 9.33 19.39 1.87
CA GLU A 67 8.66 20.62 1.46
C GLU A 67 7.15 20.40 1.34
N GLN A 68 6.40 21.50 1.28
CA GLN A 68 4.96 21.49 1.07
C GLN A 68 4.59 22.47 -0.05
N TRP A 69 3.72 22.01 -0.94
CA TRP A 69 3.26 22.77 -2.10
C TRP A 69 1.75 22.73 -2.22
N PHE A 70 1.20 23.76 -2.85
CA PHE A 70 -0.16 23.69 -3.38
C PHE A 70 -0.18 22.73 -4.57
N SER A 71 -1.18 21.86 -4.61
CA SER A 71 -1.38 20.93 -5.72
C SER A 71 -2.87 20.71 -5.95
N PRO A 72 -3.38 20.87 -7.18
CA PRO A 72 -4.80 20.69 -7.47
C PRO A 72 -5.22 19.21 -7.49
N SER A 73 -4.27 18.27 -7.58
CA SER A 73 -4.56 16.84 -7.64
C SER A 73 -3.39 15.99 -7.16
N THR A 74 -3.68 14.73 -6.81
CA THR A 74 -2.66 13.71 -6.50
C THR A 74 -1.69 13.52 -7.66
N GLU A 75 -2.21 13.45 -8.90
CA GLU A 75 -1.38 13.30 -10.11
C GLU A 75 -0.37 14.44 -10.23
N THR A 76 -0.81 15.69 -9.98
CA THR A 76 0.08 16.85 -10.03
C THR A 76 1.12 16.80 -8.91
N CYS A 77 0.72 16.40 -7.71
CA CYS A 77 1.61 16.23 -6.56
C CYS A 77 2.72 15.20 -6.85
N ILE A 78 2.35 14.05 -7.44
CA ILE A 78 3.30 13.00 -7.85
C ILE A 78 4.22 13.51 -8.96
N SER A 79 3.67 14.22 -9.97
CA SER A 79 4.48 14.78 -11.04
C SER A 79 5.56 15.73 -10.52
N MET A 80 5.23 16.56 -9.54
CA MET A 80 6.14 17.53 -8.94
C MET A 80 7.23 16.86 -8.10
N CYS A 81 6.89 15.79 -7.36
CA CYS A 81 7.85 14.96 -6.63
C CYS A 81 8.82 14.25 -7.61
N CYS A 82 8.30 13.67 -8.69
CA CYS A 82 9.11 12.99 -9.70
C CYS A 82 10.03 13.93 -10.47
N ALA A 83 9.54 15.11 -10.88
CA ALA A 83 10.34 16.10 -11.60
C ALA A 83 11.52 16.64 -10.77
N ARG A 84 11.38 16.64 -9.43
CA ARG A 84 12.42 17.09 -8.49
C ARG A 84 13.37 15.98 -8.04
N ARG A 85 13.16 14.72 -8.45
CA ARG A 85 13.90 13.56 -7.96
C ARG A 85 15.41 13.62 -8.20
N SER A 86 15.85 14.42 -9.18
CA SER A 86 17.27 14.69 -9.46
C SER A 86 17.97 15.54 -8.40
N ASN A 87 17.23 16.42 -7.71
CA ASN A 87 17.78 17.33 -6.71
C ASN A 87 17.31 17.01 -5.28
N ILE A 88 16.21 16.29 -5.16
CA ILE A 88 15.51 16.00 -3.91
C ILE A 88 15.11 14.53 -3.94
N ASP A 89 15.56 13.72 -2.96
CA ASP A 89 15.23 12.29 -2.88
C ASP A 89 13.78 12.05 -2.42
N CYS A 90 12.80 12.53 -3.21
CA CYS A 90 11.38 12.40 -2.93
C CYS A 90 10.92 10.97 -3.24
N LYS A 91 10.52 10.25 -2.19
CA LYS A 91 10.10 8.83 -2.24
C LYS A 91 8.61 8.64 -2.06
N SER A 92 7.95 9.55 -1.34
CA SER A 92 6.51 9.51 -1.13
C SER A 92 5.94 10.91 -0.99
N ILE A 93 4.62 10.99 -1.10
CA ILE A 93 3.85 12.21 -0.94
C ILE A 93 2.68 12.00 0.02
N ILE A 94 2.29 13.05 0.77
CA ILE A 94 0.96 13.13 1.38
C ILE A 94 0.17 14.16 0.59
N PHE A 95 -0.96 13.74 0.03
CA PHE A 95 -1.90 14.64 -0.62
C PHE A 95 -3.11 14.86 0.27
N ASP A 96 -3.35 16.11 0.65
CA ASP A 96 -4.57 16.55 1.35
C ASP A 96 -5.56 17.10 0.31
N LYS A 97 -6.67 16.39 0.14
CA LYS A 97 -7.73 16.75 -0.81
C LYS A 97 -8.48 18.00 -0.40
N LYS A 98 -8.66 18.22 0.90
CA LYS A 98 -9.44 19.33 1.44
C LYS A 98 -8.67 20.65 1.31
N GLU A 99 -7.40 20.63 1.68
CA GLU A 99 -6.53 21.81 1.62
C GLU A 99 -5.86 21.97 0.24
N SER A 100 -5.98 20.96 -0.65
CA SER A 100 -5.29 20.92 -1.94
C SER A 100 -3.78 21.15 -1.77
N THR A 101 -3.22 20.50 -0.76
CA THR A 101 -1.80 20.59 -0.44
C THR A 101 -1.11 19.25 -0.58
N CYS A 102 0.19 19.32 -0.80
CA CYS A 102 1.03 18.20 -1.13
C CYS A 102 2.32 18.31 -0.33
N ILE A 103 2.62 17.33 0.50
CA ILE A 103 3.84 17.26 1.29
C ILE A 103 4.77 16.22 0.66
N PHE A 104 6.01 16.59 0.38
CA PHE A 104 7.03 15.67 -0.12
C PHE A 104 7.81 15.05 1.03
N LEU A 105 8.08 13.76 0.91
CA LEU A 105 8.73 12.96 1.94
C LEU A 105 9.90 12.17 1.33
N ASN A 106 11.02 12.10 2.06
CA ASN A 106 12.20 11.33 1.65
C ASN A 106 12.20 9.87 2.14
N SER A 107 11.11 9.45 2.77
CA SER A 107 10.88 8.09 3.27
C SER A 107 9.80 7.38 2.46
N ALA A 108 9.92 6.06 2.33
CA ALA A 108 8.96 5.19 1.67
C ALA A 108 8.06 4.42 2.66
N PHE A 109 8.25 4.61 3.97
CA PHE A 109 7.35 4.09 5.00
C PHE A 109 7.06 2.58 4.88
N HIS A 110 8.11 1.78 4.59
CA HIS A 110 7.97 0.36 4.28
C HIS A 110 7.30 -0.44 5.41
N HIS A 111 7.40 0.01 6.66
CA HIS A 111 6.78 -0.63 7.83
C HIS A 111 5.26 -0.44 7.91
N TYR A 112 4.70 0.54 7.19
CA TYR A 112 3.27 0.78 7.19
C TYR A 112 2.53 -0.17 6.26
N MET A 113 1.34 -0.59 6.70
CA MET A 113 0.42 -1.42 5.94
C MET A 113 -0.14 -0.65 4.74
N SER A 114 -0.35 -1.35 3.62
CA SER A 114 -1.03 -0.78 2.46
C SER A 114 -2.52 -0.56 2.80
N THR A 115 -3.09 0.52 2.28
CA THR A 115 -4.54 0.75 2.34
C THR A 115 -5.20 0.30 1.05
N PRO A 116 -6.40 -0.29 1.10
CA PRO A 116 -7.16 -0.62 -0.11
C PRO A 116 -7.37 0.59 -1.01
N SER A 117 -7.28 0.41 -2.33
CA SER A 117 -7.54 1.50 -3.29
C SER A 117 -8.93 2.12 -3.18
N THR A 118 -9.90 1.39 -2.62
CA THR A 118 -11.28 1.84 -2.39
C THR A 118 -11.46 2.68 -1.13
N ALA A 119 -10.50 2.68 -0.21
CA ALA A 119 -10.57 3.51 0.98
C ALA A 119 -10.41 4.98 0.57
N THR A 120 -11.20 5.87 1.15
CA THR A 120 -11.12 7.31 0.88
C THR A 120 -10.81 8.03 2.17
N PHE A 121 -9.71 8.77 2.18
CA PHE A 121 -9.31 9.63 3.30
C PHE A 121 -9.14 11.06 2.79
N ASP A 122 -9.24 12.03 3.71
CA ASP A 122 -9.02 13.46 3.42
C ASP A 122 -7.56 13.71 3.02
N SER A 123 -6.64 13.10 3.76
CA SER A 123 -5.22 13.04 3.45
C SER A 123 -4.81 11.61 3.13
N GLU A 124 -3.97 11.42 2.12
CA GLU A 124 -3.54 10.09 1.65
C GLU A 124 -2.04 10.06 1.36
N LEU A 125 -1.34 9.05 1.91
CA LEU A 125 0.07 8.79 1.65
C LEU A 125 0.22 7.89 0.41
N TYR A 126 1.00 8.36 -0.57
CA TYR A 126 1.39 7.59 -1.75
C TYR A 126 2.90 7.41 -1.80
N VAL A 127 3.35 6.16 -1.78
CA VAL A 127 4.75 5.78 -2.01
C VAL A 127 4.97 5.59 -3.50
N ILE A 128 5.98 6.24 -4.07
CA ILE A 128 6.26 6.23 -5.50
C ILE A 128 7.44 5.30 -5.79
N TYR A 129 7.15 4.17 -6.43
CA TYR A 129 8.17 3.17 -6.77
C TYR A 129 8.85 3.51 -8.09
N SER A 130 8.07 3.80 -9.12
CA SER A 130 8.57 4.12 -10.45
C SER A 130 7.55 4.97 -11.21
N CYS A 131 8.06 5.82 -12.10
CA CYS A 131 7.28 6.56 -13.09
C CYS A 131 8.01 6.43 -14.43
N GLY A 132 7.28 6.02 -15.46
CA GLY A 132 7.84 5.71 -16.77
C GLY A 132 7.09 4.56 -17.42
N ASN A 133 7.35 4.33 -18.70
CA ASN A 133 6.89 3.10 -19.33
C ASN A 133 7.62 1.94 -18.64
N GLY A 134 6.86 1.06 -17.98
CA GLY A 134 7.41 -0.16 -17.37
C GLY A 134 8.25 -0.90 -18.41
N ASN A 135 9.56 -0.90 -18.19
CA ASN A 135 10.50 -1.80 -18.83
C ASN A 135 10.94 -2.81 -17.77
#